data_AF-A0A9N9WHF8-F1
#
_entry.id   AF-A0A9N9WHF8-F1
#
_cell.length_a   1.000
_cell.length_b   1.000
_cell.length_c   1.000
_cell.angle_alpha   90.00
_cell.angle_beta   90.00
_cell.angle_gamma   90.00
#
_symmetry.space_group_name_H-M   'P 1'
#
loop_
_entity.id
_entity.type
_entity.pdbx_description
1 polymer ?
#
loop_
_entity_poly.entity_id
_entity_poly.type
_entity_poly.pdbx_seq_one_letter_code
_entity_poly.pdbx_strand_id
1 'polypeptide(L)'
;MPYQVYFENRYFGQFNSESVFTLKEAISQEYGVPLHDLSATINGKLVSDDFELRTFQNVIRVCPRLKGGKGGFGSMLRAIGAQIEKTTNREACRDLSGRRLRDINEEKRLRKWLEGQEEREREAADRKQKKIERLLAEPKIDVNLNPVYEKVRQELPERVSAAVDAGWQAAGSSNSETGVKRKGSDDKPIGKKKAKLWIDAELSDCSSLSEDEDEEEKVNTAQIISTDSGNESDRTSESSNRV
;
A
#
# COMPACT_ATOMS: atom_id res chain seq x y z
N MET A 1 -44.00 -30.60 -49.14
CA MET A 1 -44.28 -29.33 -48.43
C MET A 1 -42.94 -28.65 -48.18
N PRO A 2 -42.79 -27.35 -48.50
CA PRO A 2 -41.51 -26.66 -48.31
C PRO A 2 -41.18 -26.53 -46.82
N TYR A 3 -39.91 -26.72 -46.48
CA TYR A 3 -39.39 -26.48 -45.14
C TYR A 3 -38.53 -25.20 -45.13
N GLN A 4 -38.47 -24.54 -43.97
CA GLN A 4 -37.70 -23.31 -43.81
C GLN A 4 -36.27 -23.63 -43.40
N VAL A 5 -35.31 -23.09 -44.14
CA VAL A 5 -33.89 -23.31 -43.90
C VAL A 5 -33.28 -22.03 -43.35
N TYR A 6 -32.47 -22.18 -42.31
CA TYR A 6 -31.67 -21.11 -41.74
C TYR A 6 -30.19 -21.50 -41.78
N PHE A 7 -29.33 -20.61 -42.25
CA PHE A 7 -27.88 -20.73 -42.21
C PHE A 7 -27.31 -19.67 -41.26
N GLU A 8 -26.52 -20.06 -40.25
CA GLU A 8 -25.96 -19.13 -39.25
C GLU A 8 -26.99 -18.17 -38.63
N ASN A 9 -28.20 -18.67 -38.34
CA ASN A 9 -29.35 -17.90 -37.85
C ASN A 9 -29.96 -16.89 -38.84
N ARG A 10 -29.49 -16.84 -40.09
CA ARG A 10 -30.13 -16.09 -41.17
C ARG A 10 -31.06 -17.00 -41.95
N TYR A 11 -32.20 -16.46 -42.37
CA TYR A 11 -33.13 -17.19 -43.21
C TYR A 11 -32.53 -17.36 -44.61
N PHE A 12 -32.39 -18.62 -45.04
CA PHE A 12 -31.80 -19.01 -46.32
C PHE A 12 -32.88 -19.16 -47.39
N GLY A 13 -34.06 -19.67 -47.03
CA GLY A 13 -35.18 -19.82 -47.96
C GLY A 13 -36.09 -21.00 -47.64
N GLN A 14 -37.08 -21.21 -48.51
CA GLN A 14 -37.91 -22.42 -48.54
C GLN A 14 -37.34 -23.40 -49.56
N PHE A 15 -37.08 -24.63 -49.12
CA PHE A 15 -36.53 -25.70 -49.97
C PHE A 15 -37.47 -26.90 -50.00
N ASN A 16 -37.48 -27.60 -51.14
CA ASN A 16 -38.26 -28.83 -51.37
C ASN A 16 -37.34 -30.04 -51.63
N SER A 17 -36.08 -30.00 -51.16
CA SER A 17 -35.14 -31.07 -51.43
C SER A 17 -35.43 -32.32 -50.58
N GLU A 18 -35.13 -33.49 -51.13
CA GLU A 18 -35.51 -34.78 -50.52
C GLU A 18 -34.57 -35.22 -49.38
N SER A 19 -33.32 -34.74 -49.41
CA SER A 19 -32.25 -35.16 -48.49
C SER A 19 -31.47 -33.97 -47.93
N VAL A 20 -31.01 -34.10 -46.69
CA VAL A 20 -30.11 -33.14 -46.02
C VAL A 20 -28.83 -32.90 -46.82
N PHE A 21 -28.32 -33.91 -47.53
CA PHE A 21 -27.12 -33.78 -48.37
C PHE A 21 -27.26 -32.69 -49.44
N THR A 22 -28.33 -32.76 -50.24
CA THR A 22 -28.61 -31.77 -51.31
C THR A 22 -28.76 -30.35 -50.77
N LEU A 23 -29.28 -30.21 -49.55
CA LEU A 23 -29.41 -28.93 -48.88
C LEU A 23 -28.07 -28.37 -48.43
N LYS A 24 -27.19 -29.23 -47.89
CA LYS A 24 -25.81 -28.82 -47.56
C LYS A 24 -25.02 -28.46 -48.82
N GLU A 25 -25.24 -29.16 -49.93
CA GLU A 25 -24.62 -28.85 -51.22
C GLU A 25 -25.02 -27.47 -51.73
N ALA A 26 -26.31 -27.12 -51.69
CA ALA A 26 -26.80 -25.78 -52.06
C ALA A 26 -26.14 -24.67 -51.21
N ILE A 27 -26.08 -24.87 -49.89
CA ILE A 27 -25.43 -23.92 -48.96
C ILE A 27 -23.93 -23.84 -49.21
N SER A 28 -23.29 -24.97 -49.53
CA SER A 28 -21.86 -25.04 -49.87
C SER A 28 -21.54 -24.26 -51.15
N GLN A 29 -22.38 -24.37 -52.18
CA GLN A 29 -22.23 -23.63 -53.42
C GLN A 29 -22.41 -22.12 -53.24
N GLU A 30 -23.37 -21.70 -52.40
CA GLU A 30 -23.66 -20.28 -52.20
C GLU A 30 -22.66 -19.58 -51.29
N TYR A 31 -22.27 -20.20 -50.17
CA TYR A 31 -21.39 -19.58 -49.17
C TYR A 31 -19.93 -20.05 -49.24
N GLY A 32 -19.60 -21.00 -50.11
CA GLY A 32 -18.24 -21.52 -50.27
C GLY A 32 -17.74 -22.34 -49.08
N VAL A 33 -18.63 -22.84 -48.22
CA VAL A 33 -18.27 -23.65 -47.05
C VAL A 33 -18.21 -25.13 -47.45
N PRO A 34 -17.16 -25.89 -47.10
CA PRO A 34 -17.09 -27.32 -47.41
C PRO A 34 -18.21 -28.15 -46.76
N LEU A 35 -18.74 -29.14 -47.48
CA LEU A 35 -19.80 -30.06 -47.00
C LEU A 35 -19.47 -30.72 -45.65
N HIS A 36 -18.21 -31.11 -45.44
CA HIS A 36 -17.77 -31.78 -44.21
C HIS A 36 -17.79 -30.88 -42.97
N ASP A 37 -17.70 -29.56 -43.19
CA ASP A 37 -17.80 -28.56 -42.14
C ASP A 37 -19.26 -28.12 -41.93
N LEU A 38 -20.24 -28.58 -42.72
CA LEU A 38 -21.65 -28.23 -42.52
C LEU A 38 -22.36 -29.26 -41.64
N SER A 39 -23.11 -28.77 -40.65
CA SER A 39 -23.97 -29.60 -39.80
C SER A 39 -25.41 -29.10 -39.84
N ALA A 40 -26.35 -30.02 -39.98
CA ALA A 40 -27.78 -29.72 -40.00
C ALA A 40 -28.42 -30.17 -38.68
N THR A 41 -29.29 -29.32 -38.15
CA THR A 41 -30.06 -29.60 -36.94
C THR A 41 -31.55 -29.38 -37.19
N ILE A 42 -32.36 -30.32 -36.71
CA ILE A 42 -33.82 -30.26 -36.77
C ILE A 42 -34.33 -30.34 -35.34
N ASN A 43 -35.11 -29.34 -34.91
CA ASN A 43 -35.62 -29.23 -33.53
C ASN A 43 -34.52 -29.40 -32.46
N GLY A 44 -33.32 -28.87 -32.73
CA GLY A 44 -32.17 -28.94 -31.81
C GLY A 44 -31.38 -30.25 -31.81
N LYS A 45 -31.77 -31.25 -32.61
CA LYS A 45 -31.02 -32.52 -32.75
C LYS A 45 -30.19 -32.52 -34.02
N LEU A 46 -28.97 -33.06 -33.95
CA LEU A 46 -28.10 -33.26 -35.12
C LEU A 46 -28.67 -34.35 -36.02
N VAL A 47 -28.64 -34.12 -37.32
CA VAL A 47 -29.21 -35.01 -38.33
C VAL A 47 -28.14 -35.43 -39.33
N SER A 48 -28.18 -36.71 -39.75
CA SER A 48 -27.29 -37.28 -40.77
C SER A 48 -27.67 -36.83 -42.19
N ASP A 49 -26.73 -36.98 -43.12
CA ASP A 49 -26.89 -36.54 -44.51
C ASP A 49 -27.95 -37.36 -45.28
N ASP A 50 -28.11 -38.63 -44.91
CA ASP A 50 -29.09 -39.55 -45.52
C ASP A 50 -30.51 -39.36 -45.00
N PHE A 51 -30.73 -38.40 -44.09
CA PHE A 51 -32.05 -38.20 -43.51
C PHE A 51 -33.01 -37.59 -44.54
N GLU A 52 -34.14 -38.27 -44.74
CA GLU A 52 -35.17 -37.80 -45.65
C GLU A 52 -35.99 -36.66 -45.03
N LEU A 53 -36.07 -35.55 -45.75
CA LEU A 53 -36.79 -34.34 -45.32
C LEU A 53 -38.28 -34.36 -45.70
N ARG A 54 -38.74 -35.42 -46.39
CA ARG A 54 -40.08 -35.54 -46.99
C ARG A 54 -41.24 -35.43 -46.01
N THR A 55 -41.02 -35.76 -44.73
CA THR A 55 -42.12 -35.97 -43.76
C THR A 55 -42.38 -34.78 -42.83
N PHE A 56 -41.60 -33.69 -42.88
CA PHE A 56 -41.60 -32.70 -41.81
C PHE A 56 -41.81 -31.25 -42.28
N GLN A 57 -42.80 -30.56 -41.68
CA GLN A 57 -42.90 -29.08 -41.69
C GLN A 57 -41.99 -28.48 -40.61
N ASN A 58 -40.70 -28.81 -40.63
CA ASN A 58 -39.78 -28.38 -39.59
C ASN A 58 -38.85 -27.26 -40.10
N VAL A 59 -38.35 -26.47 -39.15
CA VAL A 59 -37.28 -25.51 -39.39
C VAL A 59 -35.95 -26.25 -39.34
N ILE A 60 -35.17 -26.18 -40.42
CA ILE A 60 -33.84 -26.77 -40.51
C ILE A 60 -32.82 -25.67 -40.26
N ARG A 61 -31.91 -25.88 -39.31
CA ARG A 61 -30.79 -24.97 -39.05
C ARG A 61 -29.49 -25.63 -39.47
N VAL A 62 -28.82 -25.01 -40.43
CA VAL A 62 -27.48 -25.40 -40.86
C VAL A 62 -26.47 -24.44 -40.25
N CYS A 63 -25.46 -25.00 -39.62
CA CYS A 63 -24.37 -24.24 -39.03
C CYS A 63 -23.03 -24.83 -39.49
N PRO A 64 -22.06 -23.98 -39.85
CA PRO A 64 -20.70 -24.43 -40.07
C PRO A 64 -20.09 -24.88 -38.73
N ARG A 65 -19.31 -25.94 -38.81
CA ARG A 65 -18.50 -26.51 -37.75
C ARG A 65 -17.17 -25.81 -37.81
N LEU A 66 -16.88 -25.02 -36.80
CA LEU A 66 -15.55 -24.47 -36.64
C LEU A 66 -14.62 -25.59 -36.16
N LYS A 67 -13.47 -25.74 -36.82
CA LYS A 67 -12.36 -26.60 -36.36
C LYS A 67 -11.71 -25.94 -35.15
N GLY A 68 -12.39 -26.03 -34.02
CA GLY A 68 -11.96 -25.40 -32.77
C GLY A 68 -12.79 -25.95 -31.63
N GLY A 69 -12.16 -26.72 -30.75
CA GLY A 69 -12.80 -27.15 -29.52
C GLY A 69 -13.14 -25.93 -28.68
N LYS A 70 -14.43 -25.71 -28.39
CA LYS A 70 -14.92 -24.67 -27.45
C LYS A 70 -14.43 -24.88 -25.99
N GLY A 71 -13.43 -25.74 -25.79
CA GLY A 71 -12.94 -26.21 -24.50
C GLY A 71 -11.92 -25.29 -23.84
N GLY A 72 -11.34 -24.31 -24.55
CA GLY A 72 -10.37 -23.38 -23.95
C GLY A 72 -10.94 -22.60 -22.78
N PHE A 73 -12.15 -22.05 -22.94
CA PHE A 73 -12.81 -21.27 -21.88
C PHE A 73 -13.16 -22.13 -20.65
N GLY A 74 -13.73 -23.32 -20.85
CA GLY A 74 -14.05 -24.23 -19.74
C GLY A 74 -12.80 -24.78 -19.02
N SER A 75 -11.72 -25.04 -19.75
CA SER A 75 -10.43 -25.45 -19.19
C SER A 75 -9.75 -24.31 -18.45
N MET A 76 -9.83 -23.08 -18.97
CA MET A 76 -9.37 -21.86 -18.30
C MET A 76 -10.14 -21.63 -16.99
N LEU A 77 -11.47 -21.77 -17.00
CA LEU A 77 -12.28 -21.69 -15.78
C LEU A 77 -11.92 -22.77 -14.76
N ARG A 78 -11.61 -24.00 -15.20
CA ARG A 78 -11.11 -25.06 -14.30
C ARG A 78 -9.73 -24.76 -13.74
N ALA A 79 -8.82 -24.24 -14.55
CA ALA A 79 -7.47 -23.86 -14.12
C ALA A 79 -7.51 -22.71 -13.11
N ILE A 80 -8.30 -21.67 -13.38
CA ILE A 80 -8.52 -20.54 -12.47
C ILE A 80 -9.23 -21.01 -11.20
N GLY A 81 -10.28 -21.82 -11.34
CA GLY A 81 -11.03 -22.36 -10.20
C GLY A 81 -10.20 -23.28 -9.29
N ALA A 82 -9.16 -23.93 -9.81
CA ALA A 82 -8.21 -24.71 -9.02
C ALA A 82 -7.21 -23.83 -8.25
N GLN A 83 -6.92 -22.62 -8.73
CA GLN A 83 -6.04 -21.65 -8.08
C GLN A 83 -6.77 -20.74 -7.07
N ILE A 84 -8.08 -20.57 -7.22
CA ILE A 84 -8.89 -19.79 -6.29
C ILE A 84 -9.21 -20.65 -5.07
N GLU A 85 -8.45 -20.47 -4.00
CA GLU A 85 -8.84 -20.95 -2.69
C GLU A 85 -10.12 -20.24 -2.22
N LYS A 86 -10.92 -20.91 -1.39
CA LYS A 86 -12.13 -20.32 -0.83
C LYS A 86 -11.75 -19.04 -0.08
N THR A 87 -12.23 -17.90 -0.58
CA THR A 87 -12.00 -16.61 0.06
C THR A 87 -12.63 -16.62 1.46
N THR A 88 -11.86 -16.25 2.47
CA THR A 88 -12.33 -16.12 3.85
C THR A 88 -13.00 -14.75 4.10
N ASN A 89 -13.08 -13.91 3.06
CA ASN A 89 -13.69 -12.59 3.15
C ASN A 89 -15.22 -12.71 3.30
N ARG A 90 -15.67 -12.58 4.56
CA ARG A 90 -17.08 -12.62 4.95
C ARG A 90 -17.78 -11.27 4.80
N GLU A 91 -17.05 -10.20 4.46
CA GLU A 91 -17.58 -8.83 4.34
C GLU A 91 -18.43 -8.65 3.08
N ALA A 92 -18.23 -9.49 2.07
CA ALA A 92 -19.03 -9.52 0.85
C ALA A 92 -20.44 -10.10 1.07
N CYS A 93 -20.65 -10.81 2.18
CA CYS A 93 -21.96 -11.37 2.52
C CYS A 93 -22.96 -10.23 2.82
N ARG A 94 -24.23 -10.51 2.53
CA ARG A 94 -25.35 -9.63 2.86
C ARG A 94 -26.06 -10.12 4.12
N ASP A 95 -26.60 -9.19 4.89
CA ASP A 95 -27.50 -9.49 5.99
C ASP A 95 -28.94 -9.73 5.49
N LEU A 96 -29.86 -10.07 6.40
CA LEU A 96 -31.28 -10.24 6.09
C LEU A 96 -31.97 -8.93 5.70
N SER A 97 -31.34 -7.78 5.96
CA SER A 97 -31.82 -6.46 5.52
C SER A 97 -31.36 -6.11 4.09
N GLY A 98 -30.46 -6.90 3.51
CA GLY A 98 -29.89 -6.70 2.18
C GLY A 98 -28.66 -5.81 2.13
N ARG A 99 -28.19 -5.30 3.27
CA ARG A 99 -26.94 -4.53 3.41
C ARG A 99 -25.72 -5.46 3.45
N ARG A 100 -24.56 -4.99 3.00
CA ARG A 100 -23.32 -5.79 3.08
C ARG A 100 -22.71 -5.68 4.48
N LEU A 101 -22.04 -6.75 4.91
CA LEU A 101 -21.30 -6.77 6.19
C LEU A 101 -20.17 -5.73 6.22
N ARG A 102 -19.60 -5.38 5.06
CA ARG A 102 -18.63 -4.30 4.90
C ARG A 102 -19.16 -2.97 5.46
N ASP A 103 -20.28 -2.50 4.93
CA ASP A 103 -20.88 -1.20 5.29
C ASP A 103 -21.18 -1.11 6.80
N ILE A 104 -21.65 -2.22 7.37
CA ILE A 104 -21.97 -2.32 8.81
C ILE A 104 -20.70 -2.24 9.66
N ASN A 105 -19.61 -2.88 9.24
CA ASN A 105 -18.34 -2.84 9.96
C ASN A 105 -17.69 -1.45 9.85
N GLU A 106 -17.79 -0.80 8.69
CA GLU A 106 -17.32 0.57 8.49
C GLU A 106 -18.08 1.54 9.40
N GLU A 107 -19.41 1.45 9.45
CA GLU A 107 -20.23 2.27 10.37
C GLU A 107 -19.84 2.04 11.83
N LYS A 108 -19.62 0.79 12.24
CA LYS A 108 -19.15 0.47 13.59
C LYS A 108 -17.75 1.03 13.87
N ARG A 109 -16.85 1.00 12.89
CA ARG A 109 -15.49 1.54 13.01
C ARG A 109 -15.54 3.05 13.18
N LEU A 110 -16.33 3.74 12.37
CA LEU A 110 -16.55 5.19 12.48
C LEU A 110 -17.16 5.57 13.83
N ARG A 111 -18.17 4.82 14.30
CA ARG A 111 -18.80 5.08 15.60
C ARG A 111 -17.81 4.94 16.76
N LYS A 112 -16.99 3.88 16.76
CA LYS A 112 -15.94 3.69 17.77
C LYS A 112 -14.88 4.79 17.72
N TRP A 113 -14.51 5.23 16.52
CA TRP A 113 -13.53 6.30 16.36
C TRP A 113 -14.05 7.63 16.93
N LEU A 114 -15.32 7.96 16.67
CA LEU A 114 -15.99 9.14 17.22
C LEU A 114 -16.12 9.06 18.75
N GLU A 115 -16.52 7.91 19.29
CA GLU A 115 -16.60 7.70 20.75
C GLU A 115 -15.22 7.88 21.42
N GLY A 116 -14.16 7.38 20.78
CA GLY A 116 -12.79 7.57 21.25
C GLY A 116 -12.19 8.95 20.97
N GLN A 117 -12.86 9.86 20.26
CA GLN A 117 -12.40 11.25 20.12
C GLN A 117 -12.56 12.01 21.43
N GLU A 118 -13.70 11.88 22.12
CA GLU A 118 -13.95 12.59 23.37
C GLU A 118 -12.95 12.21 24.46
N GLU A 119 -12.58 10.94 24.54
CA GLU A 119 -11.56 10.46 25.47
C GLU A 119 -10.17 11.02 25.13
N ARG A 120 -9.79 11.00 23.85
CA ARG A 120 -8.51 11.56 23.38
C ARG A 120 -8.41 13.06 23.62
N GLU A 121 -9.48 13.81 23.38
CA GLU A 121 -9.53 15.24 23.64
C GLU A 121 -9.41 15.54 25.13
N ARG A 122 -10.08 14.75 25.99
CA ARG A 122 -9.97 14.88 27.44
C ARG A 122 -8.55 14.56 27.92
N GLU A 123 -7.95 13.47 27.45
CA GLU A 123 -6.58 13.12 27.83
C GLU A 123 -5.57 14.17 27.32
N ALA A 124 -5.76 14.69 26.11
CA ALA A 124 -4.93 15.76 25.56
C ALA A 124 -5.08 17.06 26.37
N ALA A 125 -6.30 17.39 26.81
CA ALA A 125 -6.56 18.54 27.68
C ALA A 125 -5.88 18.37 29.05
N ASP A 126 -6.00 17.20 29.68
CA ASP A 126 -5.37 16.89 30.97
C ASP A 126 -3.83 16.93 30.87
N ARG A 127 -3.25 16.39 29.79
CA ARG A 127 -1.81 16.46 29.53
C ARG A 127 -1.35 17.91 29.34
N LYS A 128 -2.12 18.73 28.62
CA LYS A 128 -1.85 20.17 28.47
C LYS A 128 -1.90 20.89 29.82
N GLN A 129 -2.94 20.63 30.63
CA GLN A 129 -3.07 21.21 31.97
C GLN A 129 -1.91 20.83 32.88
N LYS A 130 -1.54 19.54 32.94
CA LYS A 130 -0.38 19.06 33.72
C LYS A 130 0.94 19.69 33.26
N LYS A 131 1.12 19.88 31.95
CA LYS A 131 2.31 20.55 31.41
C LYS A 131 2.36 22.02 31.82
N ILE A 132 1.22 22.72 31.75
CA ILE A 132 1.09 24.10 32.21
C ILE A 132 1.38 24.20 33.70
N GLU A 133 0.79 23.33 34.52
CA GLU A 133 1.02 23.30 35.98
C GLU A 133 2.49 23.02 36.31
N ARG A 134 3.12 22.08 35.61
CA ARG A 134 4.55 21.77 35.78
C ARG A 134 5.46 22.93 35.39
N LEU A 135 5.09 23.71 34.36
CA LEU A 135 5.84 24.89 33.95
C LEU A 135 5.62 26.07 34.91
N LEU A 136 4.43 26.19 35.48
CA LEU A 136 4.09 27.24 36.44
C LEU A 136 4.70 26.96 37.83
N ALA A 137 4.83 25.69 38.20
CA ALA A 137 5.46 25.29 39.45
C ALA A 137 6.94 25.71 39.46
N GLU A 138 7.31 26.56 40.41
CA GLU A 138 8.69 26.97 40.61
C GLU A 138 9.59 25.73 40.82
N PRO A 139 10.79 25.68 40.21
CA PRO A 139 11.69 24.56 40.37
C PRO A 139 12.13 24.46 41.83
N LYS A 140 11.67 23.41 42.51
CA LYS A 140 12.10 23.05 43.87
C LYS A 140 13.51 22.47 43.78
N ILE A 141 14.50 23.34 43.71
CA ILE A 141 15.91 22.94 43.81
C ILE A 141 16.25 22.86 45.30
N ASP A 142 16.09 21.67 45.86
CA ASP A 142 16.59 21.36 47.20
C ASP A 142 18.11 21.18 47.12
N VAL A 143 18.84 22.30 47.14
CA VAL A 143 20.29 22.26 47.31
C VAL A 143 20.55 21.90 48.76
N ASN A 144 20.92 20.65 49.03
CA ASN A 144 21.51 20.27 50.31
C ASN A 144 22.87 20.96 50.44
N LEU A 145 22.82 22.22 50.86
CA LEU A 145 23.97 23.08 50.98
C LEU A 145 24.77 22.60 52.19
N ASN A 146 25.95 22.04 51.95
CA ASN A 146 26.83 21.62 53.03
C ASN A 146 27.02 22.81 53.98
N PRO A 147 26.89 22.64 55.31
CA PRO A 147 26.97 23.75 56.27
C PRO A 147 28.33 24.44 56.23
N VAL A 148 29.37 23.74 55.75
CA VAL A 148 30.71 24.30 55.50
C VAL A 148 30.69 25.27 54.31
N TYR A 149 29.98 24.92 53.24
CA TYR A 149 29.87 25.76 52.05
C TYR A 149 29.06 27.03 52.32
N GLU A 150 28.01 26.96 53.14
CA GLU A 150 27.26 28.14 53.58
C GLU A 150 28.12 29.14 54.33
N LYS A 151 28.92 28.66 55.28
CA LYS A 151 29.87 29.50 56.04
C LYS A 151 30.87 30.16 55.10
N VAL A 152 31.47 29.41 54.18
CA VAL A 152 32.40 29.95 53.20
C VAL A 152 31.71 30.99 52.29
N ARG A 153 30.47 30.75 51.86
CA ARG A 153 29.70 31.70 51.05
C ARG A 153 29.39 32.99 51.81
N GLN A 154 29.08 32.89 53.11
CA GLN A 154 28.82 34.05 53.97
C GLN A 154 30.09 34.85 54.26
N GLU A 155 31.23 34.19 54.46
CA GLU A 155 32.53 34.82 54.72
C GLU A 155 33.21 35.37 53.46
N LEU A 156 32.84 34.88 52.27
CA LEU A 156 33.42 35.30 50.99
C LEU A 156 33.36 36.82 50.75
N PRO A 157 32.22 37.53 50.91
CA PRO A 157 32.17 38.98 50.71
C PRO A 157 33.11 39.73 51.67
N GLU A 158 33.19 39.32 52.94
CA GLU A 158 34.10 39.92 53.92
C GLU A 158 35.56 39.67 53.57
N ARG A 159 35.89 38.46 53.08
CA ARG A 159 37.25 38.14 52.64
C ARG A 159 37.65 38.94 51.40
N VAL A 160 36.71 39.14 50.47
CA VAL A 160 36.94 39.96 49.27
C VAL A 160 37.09 41.43 49.63
N SER A 161 36.24 41.97 50.52
CA SER A 161 36.38 43.36 50.98
C SER A 161 37.71 43.58 51.69
N ALA A 162 38.11 42.67 52.59
CA ALA A 162 39.39 42.74 53.29
C ALA A 162 40.59 42.69 52.33
N ALA A 163 40.54 41.85 51.29
CA ALA A 163 41.60 41.77 50.28
C ALA A 163 41.68 43.05 49.42
N VAL A 164 40.54 43.65 49.09
CA VAL A 164 40.47 44.92 48.35
C VAL A 164 41.00 46.07 49.22
N ASP A 165 40.61 46.14 50.49
CA ASP A 165 41.13 47.15 51.42
C ASP A 165 42.63 47.00 51.66
N ALA A 166 43.11 45.76 51.83
CA ALA A 166 44.54 45.47 51.91
C ALA A 166 45.28 45.86 50.62
N GLY A 167 44.67 45.63 49.45
CA GLY A 167 45.18 46.08 48.16
C GLY A 167 45.27 47.60 48.06
N TRP A 168 44.25 48.32 48.54
CA TRP A 168 44.26 49.78 48.60
C TRP A 168 45.27 50.33 49.60
N GLN A 169 45.46 49.70 50.75
CA GLN A 169 46.48 50.09 51.73
C GLN A 169 47.90 49.80 51.21
N ALA A 170 48.12 48.68 50.51
CA ALA A 170 49.40 48.38 49.86
C ALA A 170 49.69 49.33 48.70
N ALA A 171 48.68 49.71 47.91
CA ALA A 171 48.81 50.71 46.86
C ALA A 171 49.01 52.14 47.43
N GLY A 172 48.39 52.46 48.56
CA GLY A 172 48.55 53.73 49.27
C GLY A 172 49.90 53.85 49.99
N SER A 173 50.45 52.74 50.48
CA SER A 173 51.75 52.70 51.18
C SER A 173 52.95 52.56 50.23
N SER A 174 52.73 52.19 48.96
CA SER A 174 53.79 52.09 47.94
C SER A 174 54.00 53.36 47.12
N ASN A 175 53.45 54.50 47.57
CA ASN A 175 53.69 55.81 46.95
C ASN A 175 54.85 56.61 47.57
N SER A 176 55.77 55.93 48.27
CA SER A 176 57.10 56.45 48.58
C SER A 176 58.17 55.51 48.02
N GLU A 177 58.74 55.91 46.87
CA GLU A 177 60.04 55.49 46.34
C GLU A 177 60.19 54.07 45.77
N THR A 178 59.81 53.87 44.50
CA THR A 178 60.72 53.54 43.38
C THR A 178 59.95 52.90 42.22
N GLY A 179 59.93 53.57 41.07
CA GLY A 179 59.38 53.02 39.85
C GLY A 179 60.26 51.92 39.26
N VAL A 180 59.66 50.79 38.88
CA VAL A 180 60.25 49.87 37.90
C VAL A 180 59.30 49.71 36.72
N LYS A 181 59.74 50.39 35.66
CA LYS A 181 59.41 50.29 34.25
C LYS A 181 58.98 48.88 33.81
N ARG A 182 57.86 48.83 33.08
CA ARG A 182 57.56 47.77 32.10
C ARG A 182 58.80 47.54 31.22
N LYS A 183 59.33 46.32 31.22
CA LYS A 183 60.34 45.89 30.25
C LYS A 183 59.62 45.15 29.12
N GLY A 184 59.47 45.83 27.99
CA GLY A 184 59.16 45.19 26.72
C GLY A 184 60.44 44.78 26.01
N SER A 185 60.43 43.59 25.41
CA SER A 185 61.27 43.23 24.26
C SER A 185 60.70 42.00 23.53
N ASP A 186 60.21 42.28 22.32
CA ASP A 186 60.11 41.54 21.05
C ASP A 186 59.44 40.16 20.84
N ASP A 187 58.46 40.24 19.92
CA ASP A 187 58.04 39.36 18.81
C ASP A 187 57.61 37.88 19.02
N LYS A 188 56.29 37.66 18.98
CA LYS A 188 55.57 36.91 17.91
C LYS A 188 54.03 36.91 18.15
N PRO A 189 53.19 36.79 17.08
CA PRO A 189 51.78 37.13 17.14
C PRO A 189 50.92 36.00 17.71
N ILE A 190 50.15 36.28 18.77
CA ILE A 190 49.09 35.37 19.24
C ILE A 190 47.76 35.80 18.62
N GLY A 191 47.23 34.90 17.79
CA GLY A 191 46.06 35.12 16.95
C GLY A 191 44.82 35.62 17.68
N LYS A 192 43.98 36.31 16.92
CA LYS A 192 42.66 36.81 17.32
C LYS A 192 41.82 35.68 17.92
N LYS A 193 41.70 35.64 19.26
CA LYS A 193 40.73 34.79 19.93
C LYS A 193 39.36 35.45 19.77
N LYS A 194 38.49 34.85 18.95
CA LYS A 194 37.08 35.25 18.84
C LYS A 194 36.41 35.06 20.20
N ALA A 195 35.74 36.09 20.71
CA ALA A 195 34.86 35.96 21.85
C ALA A 195 33.65 35.09 21.42
N LYS A 196 33.60 33.86 21.91
CA LYS A 196 32.45 32.97 21.73
C LYS A 196 31.50 33.31 22.87
N LEU A 197 30.48 34.13 22.59
CA LEU A 197 29.36 34.34 23.49
C LEU A 197 28.49 33.08 23.44
N TRP A 198 28.31 32.43 24.59
CA TRP A 198 27.60 31.16 24.78
C TRP A 198 26.08 31.36 24.95
N ILE A 199 25.47 32.19 24.11
CA ILE A 199 24.02 32.47 24.20
C ILE A 199 23.51 32.50 22.76
N ASP A 200 23.31 31.32 22.14
CA ASP A 200 22.43 31.25 20.96
C ASP A 200 22.02 29.85 20.49
N ALA A 201 22.51 28.76 21.09
CA ALA A 201 22.29 27.43 20.51
C ALA A 201 21.02 26.70 21.00
N GLU A 202 20.37 27.13 22.09
CA GLU A 202 19.34 26.31 22.74
C GLU A 202 17.93 26.93 22.81
N LEU A 203 17.70 28.11 22.21
CA LEU A 203 16.37 28.72 22.18
C LEU A 203 15.66 28.61 20.83
N SER A 204 16.35 28.16 19.77
CA SER A 204 15.80 28.17 18.40
C SER A 204 15.21 26.84 17.92
N ASP A 205 15.32 25.75 18.68
CA ASP A 205 14.97 24.40 18.17
C ASP A 205 13.75 23.76 18.87
N CYS A 206 12.85 24.60 19.38
CA CYS A 206 11.60 24.11 19.97
C CYS A 206 10.39 24.89 19.43
N SER A 207 10.17 24.80 18.11
CA SER A 207 8.85 25.03 17.51
C SER A 207 8.42 23.81 16.67
N SER A 208 7.86 22.82 17.36
CA SER A 208 6.70 22.00 16.95
C SER A 208 6.49 21.78 15.44
N LEU A 209 7.15 20.77 14.86
CA LEU A 209 6.63 20.05 13.70
C LEU A 209 5.59 19.05 14.21
N SER A 210 4.32 19.33 13.96
CA SER A 210 3.24 18.34 14.02
C SER A 210 3.32 17.50 12.75
N GLU A 211 4.00 16.36 12.82
CA GLU A 211 3.89 15.33 11.78
C GLU A 211 2.58 14.59 11.99
N ASP A 212 1.68 14.83 11.02
CA ASP A 212 0.42 14.13 10.80
C ASP A 212 0.76 12.80 10.12
N GLU A 213 0.56 11.68 10.82
CA GLU A 213 0.76 10.34 10.25
C GLU A 213 -0.52 9.92 9.51
N ASP A 214 -0.56 10.22 8.21
CA ASP A 214 -1.48 9.58 7.26
C ASP A 214 -1.02 8.13 7.00
N GLU A 215 -1.75 7.14 7.52
CA GLU A 215 -1.60 5.74 7.10
C GLU A 215 -2.25 5.52 5.73
N GLU A 216 -1.47 5.66 4.66
CA GLU A 216 -1.84 5.18 3.34
C GLU A 216 -1.68 3.65 3.22
N GLU A 217 -2.76 3.02 2.77
CA GLU A 217 -2.85 1.59 2.46
C GLU A 217 -1.79 1.14 1.45
N LYS A 218 -0.84 0.30 1.88
CA LYS A 218 0.02 -0.45 0.94
C LYS A 218 -0.74 -1.61 0.32
N VAL A 219 -1.32 -1.35 -0.84
CA VAL A 219 -1.70 -2.38 -1.82
C VAL A 219 -0.42 -2.98 -2.40
N ASN A 220 -0.09 -4.20 -1.99
CA ASN A 220 1.01 -4.97 -2.56
C ASN A 220 0.67 -5.38 -4.01
N THR A 221 1.03 -4.55 -4.98
CA THR A 221 1.17 -4.96 -6.38
C THR A 221 2.48 -5.75 -6.47
N ALA A 222 2.39 -7.07 -6.34
CA ALA A 222 3.50 -7.96 -6.63
C ALA A 222 3.79 -7.89 -8.13
N GLN A 223 4.99 -7.39 -8.42
CA GLN A 223 5.55 -7.29 -9.75
C GLN A 223 5.62 -8.68 -10.41
N ILE A 224 5.13 -8.71 -11.65
CA ILE A 224 5.33 -9.78 -12.62
C ILE A 224 6.83 -9.84 -12.91
N ILE A 225 7.52 -10.83 -12.36
CA ILE A 225 8.89 -11.16 -12.77
C ILE A 225 8.77 -12.17 -13.91
N SER A 226 9.04 -11.65 -15.11
CA SER A 226 9.34 -12.44 -16.30
C SER A 226 10.57 -13.31 -16.03
N THR A 227 10.40 -14.63 -16.05
CA THR A 227 11.51 -15.55 -16.32
C THR A 227 11.17 -16.29 -17.60
N ASP A 228 11.72 -15.74 -18.68
CA ASP A 228 12.06 -16.43 -19.90
C ASP A 228 13.03 -17.57 -19.55
N SER A 229 12.61 -18.81 -19.77
CA SER A 229 13.52 -19.92 -19.98
C SER A 229 12.83 -20.91 -20.90
N GLY A 230 13.02 -20.68 -22.20
CA GLY A 230 12.84 -21.71 -23.21
C GLY A 230 13.71 -22.92 -22.90
N ASN A 231 13.12 -24.11 -22.98
CA ASN A 231 13.87 -25.32 -23.27
C ASN A 231 12.98 -26.25 -24.09
N GLU A 232 13.22 -26.22 -25.41
CA GLU A 232 12.70 -27.16 -26.38
C GLU A 232 13.58 -28.42 -26.40
N SER A 233 12.94 -29.57 -26.63
CA SER A 233 13.54 -30.85 -27.11
C SER A 233 14.33 -31.67 -26.06
N ASP A 234 14.28 -32.99 -25.95
CA ASP A 234 13.95 -34.02 -26.95
C ASP A 234 13.67 -35.39 -26.24
N ARG A 235 12.72 -36.14 -26.79
CA ARG A 235 12.73 -37.61 -27.06
C ARG A 235 12.95 -38.66 -25.95
N THR A 236 11.84 -39.39 -25.69
CA THR A 236 11.64 -40.86 -25.79
C THR A 236 12.78 -41.84 -25.45
N SER A 237 12.50 -42.77 -24.53
CA SER A 237 12.62 -44.22 -24.79
C SER A 237 11.95 -45.06 -23.69
N GLU A 238 11.04 -45.93 -24.11
CA GLU A 238 10.55 -47.08 -23.35
C GLU A 238 11.71 -47.96 -22.86
N SER A 239 11.59 -48.54 -21.66
CA SER A 239 11.96 -49.94 -21.47
C SER A 239 11.34 -50.50 -20.18
N SER A 240 10.66 -51.61 -20.39
CA SER A 240 10.21 -52.60 -19.41
C SER A 240 11.24 -52.89 -18.31
N ASN A 241 10.78 -53.06 -17.08
CA ASN A 241 10.86 -54.39 -16.47
C ASN A 241 9.95 -54.53 -15.23
N ARG A 242 9.20 -55.63 -15.25
CA ARG A 242 8.70 -56.37 -14.09
C ARG A 242 9.84 -56.66 -13.12
N VAL A 243 9.58 -56.54 -11.82
CA VAL A 243 9.57 -57.65 -10.85
C VAL A 243 8.46 -57.36 -9.85
#